data_AF-A0A2V7YBX8-F1
#
_entry.id   AF-A0A2V7YBX8-F1
#
_cell.length_a   1.000
_cell.length_b   1.000
_cell.length_c   1.000
_cell.angle_alpha   90.00
_cell.angle_beta   90.00
_cell.angle_gamma   90.00
#
_symmetry.space_group_name_H-M   'P 1'
#
loop_
_entity.id
_entity.type
_entity.pdbx_description
1 polymer ?
#
loop_
_entity_poly.entity_id
_entity_poly.type
_entity_poly.pdbx_seq_one_letter_code
_entity_poly.pdbx_strand_id
1 'polypeptide(L)'
;MRSALKWSLALGALAVLLAAGCARKERGHNYIVRGQVVELPSPANGNLLQLHHEAVDDFVTRDGKVEGMDSMTMPFLVARNVPLRDIKPGDKIEVILHVDWQADRAVEITGLRKLAPDQKLDFRAAHPPGKP
;
A
#
# COMPACT_ATOMS: atom_id res chain seq x y z
N MET A 1 -18.35 71.62 -10.38
CA MET A 1 -16.95 71.33 -10.01
C MET A 1 -16.72 71.83 -8.60
N ARG A 2 -16.79 70.95 -7.59
CA ARG A 2 -16.49 71.26 -6.17
C ARG A 2 -16.27 69.98 -5.37
N SER A 3 -15.35 70.10 -4.43
CA SER A 3 -15.07 69.28 -3.24
C SER A 3 -14.24 68.01 -3.37
N ALA A 4 -13.02 68.16 -2.87
CA ALA A 4 -12.14 67.14 -2.33
C ALA A 4 -12.80 66.36 -1.18
N LEU A 5 -12.39 65.09 -0.99
CA LEU A 5 -12.41 64.49 0.34
C LEU A 5 -11.24 63.49 0.50
N LYS A 6 -10.46 63.73 1.54
CA LYS A 6 -9.27 62.99 1.95
C LYS A 6 -9.66 61.68 2.63
N TRP A 7 -8.74 60.72 2.49
CA TRP A 7 -8.40 59.55 3.29
C TRP A 7 -9.32 59.17 4.47
N SER A 8 -9.72 57.89 4.49
CA SER A 8 -9.99 57.15 5.73
C SER A 8 -9.39 55.74 5.61
N LEU A 9 -8.59 55.41 6.61
CA LEU A 9 -7.98 54.10 6.84
C LEU A 9 -9.03 53.02 7.12
N ALA A 10 -8.62 51.79 6.78
CA ALA A 10 -8.91 50.53 7.46
C ALA A 10 -10.36 50.01 7.49
N LEU A 11 -10.57 48.82 6.92
CA LEU A 11 -11.09 47.61 7.58
C LEU A 11 -11.38 46.55 6.51
N GLY A 12 -10.92 45.30 6.71
CA GLY A 12 -11.41 44.17 5.91
C GLY A 12 -10.43 43.05 5.62
N ALA A 13 -9.57 42.67 6.57
CA ALA A 13 -8.96 41.34 6.54
C ALA A 13 -10.04 40.30 6.89
N LEU A 14 -10.54 39.51 5.93
CA LEU A 14 -11.12 38.19 6.20
C LEU A 14 -11.44 37.41 4.92
N ALA A 15 -10.65 36.39 4.59
CA ALA A 15 -11.09 35.09 4.03
C ALA A 15 -9.88 34.23 3.61
N VAL A 16 -9.04 33.84 4.59
CA VAL A 16 -8.20 32.64 4.44
C VAL A 16 -8.83 31.57 5.32
N LEU A 17 -9.93 30.99 4.83
CA LEU A 17 -10.60 29.86 5.48
C LEU A 17 -10.09 28.55 4.87
N LEU A 18 -9.07 28.02 5.54
CA LEU A 18 -8.95 26.62 5.97
C LEU A 18 -9.34 25.54 4.95
N ALA A 19 -8.37 25.12 4.14
CA ALA A 19 -8.30 23.76 3.63
C ALA A 19 -7.03 23.08 4.16
N ALA A 20 -6.84 23.10 5.49
CA ALA A 20 -5.97 22.14 6.14
C ALA A 20 -6.72 20.80 6.17
N GLY A 21 -6.81 20.16 5.00
CA GLY A 21 -7.27 18.78 4.91
C GLY A 21 -6.39 17.96 5.84
N CYS A 22 -7.00 17.37 6.86
CA CYS A 22 -6.35 16.38 7.70
C CYS A 22 -5.90 15.24 6.79
N ALA A 23 -4.68 15.30 6.28
CA ALA A 23 -3.97 14.13 5.81
C ALA A 23 -3.71 13.27 7.06
N ARG A 24 -4.69 12.46 7.44
CA ARG A 24 -4.51 11.44 8.46
C ARG A 24 -3.38 10.56 7.96
N LYS A 25 -2.20 10.66 8.58
CA LYS A 25 -1.07 9.80 8.27
C LYS A 25 -1.55 8.36 8.44
N GLU A 26 -1.61 7.60 7.35
CA GLU A 26 -1.86 6.16 7.45
C GLU A 26 -0.80 5.55 8.36
N ARG A 27 -1.23 4.71 9.29
CA ARG A 27 -0.33 3.93 10.14
C ARG A 27 0.15 2.72 9.35
N GLY A 28 1.24 2.11 9.77
CA GLY A 28 1.80 0.93 9.12
C GLY A 28 2.73 1.24 7.95
N HIS A 29 3.09 0.19 7.21
CA HIS A 29 4.00 0.21 6.07
C HIS A 29 3.29 -0.30 4.82
N ASN A 30 3.59 0.28 3.67
CA ASN A 30 3.14 -0.22 2.37
C ASN A 30 4.34 -0.75 1.60
N TYR A 31 4.25 -2.02 1.18
CA TYR A 31 5.27 -2.67 0.35
C TYR A 31 4.71 -2.90 -1.05
N ILE A 32 5.52 -2.62 -2.06
CA ILE A 32 5.24 -3.05 -3.43
C ILE A 32 5.84 -4.43 -3.59
N VAL A 33 4.98 -5.44 -3.70
CA VAL A 33 5.39 -6.84 -3.76
C VAL A 33 4.92 -7.42 -5.08
N ARG A 34 5.83 -8.04 -5.84
CA ARG A 34 5.46 -8.78 -7.05
C ARG A 34 5.39 -10.26 -6.72
N GLY A 35 4.59 -10.99 -7.47
CA GLY A 35 4.47 -12.43 -7.29
C GLY A 35 3.65 -13.09 -8.38
N GLN A 36 3.59 -14.41 -8.31
CA GLN A 36 2.75 -15.23 -9.15
C GLN A 36 1.58 -15.80 -8.33
N VAL A 37 0.36 -15.61 -8.84
CA VAL A 37 -0.85 -16.12 -8.20
C VAL A 37 -0.83 -17.64 -8.25
N VAL A 38 -0.97 -18.27 -7.09
CA VAL A 38 -1.06 -19.73 -6.93
C VAL A 38 -2.53 -20.15 -6.86
N GLU A 39 -3.33 -19.46 -6.03
CA GLU A 39 -4.74 -19.76 -5.82
C GLU A 39 -5.51 -18.49 -5.48
N LEU A 40 -6.73 -18.36 -6.00
CA LEU A 40 -7.65 -17.26 -5.68
C LEU A 40 -8.41 -17.50 -4.38
N PRO A 41 -8.93 -16.43 -3.75
CA PRO A 41 -9.93 -16.55 -2.71
C PRO A 41 -11.12 -17.41 -3.15
N SER A 42 -11.57 -18.30 -2.26
CA SER A 42 -12.64 -19.26 -2.47
C SER A 42 -13.48 -19.42 -1.20
N PRO A 43 -14.68 -20.01 -1.27
CA PRO A 43 -15.48 -20.29 -0.07
C PRO A 43 -14.74 -21.12 0.99
N ALA A 44 -13.75 -21.93 0.59
CA ALA A 44 -12.98 -22.78 1.49
C ALA A 44 -11.87 -22.03 2.26
N ASN A 45 -11.31 -20.96 1.69
CA ASN A 45 -10.19 -20.20 2.28
C ASN A 45 -10.55 -18.71 2.56
N GLY A 46 -11.80 -18.31 2.33
CA GLY A 46 -12.30 -16.96 2.60
C GLY A 46 -11.73 -15.93 1.64
N ASN A 47 -11.11 -14.88 2.18
CA ASN A 47 -10.52 -13.77 1.41
C ASN A 47 -9.00 -13.93 1.22
N LEU A 48 -8.48 -15.17 1.31
CA LEU A 48 -7.05 -15.44 1.21
C LEU A 48 -6.63 -15.71 -0.23
N LEU A 49 -5.70 -14.91 -0.74
CA LEU A 49 -5.02 -15.12 -2.02
C LEU A 49 -3.70 -15.83 -1.75
N GLN A 50 -3.47 -17.00 -2.35
CA GLN A 50 -2.16 -17.65 -2.30
C GLN A 50 -1.24 -17.02 -3.35
N LEU A 51 -0.13 -16.47 -2.91
CA LEU A 51 0.83 -15.76 -3.76
C LEU A 51 2.23 -16.33 -3.52
N HIS A 52 2.91 -16.76 -4.59
CA HIS A 52 4.35 -16.95 -4.57
C HIS A 52 4.99 -15.58 -4.81
N HIS A 53 5.36 -14.90 -3.74
CA HIS A 53 5.85 -13.52 -3.81
C HIS A 53 7.38 -13.48 -3.90
N GLU A 54 7.91 -12.42 -4.51
CA GLU A 54 9.33 -12.10 -4.47
C GLU A 54 9.77 -11.72 -3.06
N ALA A 55 11.08 -11.72 -2.82
CA ALA A 55 11.62 -11.25 -1.55
C ALA A 55 11.33 -9.75 -1.33
N VAL A 56 11.13 -9.37 -0.07
CA VAL A 56 10.99 -7.98 0.36
C VAL A 56 12.13 -7.68 1.33
N ASP A 57 13.20 -7.03 0.87
CA ASP A 57 14.44 -6.88 1.67
C ASP A 57 14.26 -5.98 2.89
N ASP A 58 13.43 -4.97 2.78
CA ASP A 58 13.19 -3.95 3.80
C ASP A 58 11.96 -4.25 4.67
N PHE A 59 11.46 -5.49 4.64
CA PHE A 59 10.32 -5.88 5.44
C PHE A 59 10.57 -5.67 6.93
N VAL A 60 9.63 -4.98 7.58
CA VAL A 60 9.69 -4.64 9.00
C VAL A 60 8.80 -5.61 9.77
N THR A 61 9.43 -6.41 10.61
CA THR A 61 8.76 -7.40 11.47
C THR A 61 7.96 -6.71 12.58
N ARG A 62 7.15 -7.51 13.30
CA ARG A 62 6.28 -7.02 14.37
C ARG A 62 7.04 -6.35 15.53
N ASP A 63 8.27 -6.78 15.79
CA ASP A 63 9.15 -6.19 16.80
C ASP A 63 9.90 -4.93 16.30
N GLY A 64 9.59 -4.48 15.08
CA GLY A 64 10.14 -3.24 14.49
C GLY A 64 11.52 -3.41 13.86
N LYS A 65 12.01 -4.63 13.68
CA LYS A 65 13.31 -4.90 13.04
C LYS A 65 13.15 -5.04 11.52
N VAL A 66 14.17 -4.62 10.78
CA VAL A 66 14.27 -4.90 9.35
C VAL A 66 14.94 -6.26 9.19
N GLU A 67 14.16 -7.28 8.86
CA GLU A 67 14.66 -8.65 8.67
C GLU A 67 14.43 -9.18 7.27
N GLY A 68 13.75 -8.41 6.43
CA GLY A 68 13.31 -8.86 5.12
C GLY A 68 12.26 -9.97 5.20
N MET A 69 11.78 -10.38 4.04
CA MET A 69 10.83 -11.45 3.87
C MET A 69 11.26 -12.27 2.66
N ASP A 70 11.68 -13.52 2.88
CA ASP A 70 12.11 -14.42 1.81
C ASP A 70 11.01 -14.69 0.79
N SER A 71 11.39 -14.97 -0.45
CA SER A 71 10.44 -15.44 -1.46
C SER A 71 9.80 -16.76 -1.02
N MET A 72 8.48 -16.79 -0.90
CA MET A 72 7.73 -18.00 -0.56
C MET A 72 6.30 -17.96 -1.09
N THR A 73 5.63 -19.12 -1.08
CA THR A 73 4.18 -19.21 -1.29
C THR A 73 3.47 -19.14 0.04
N MET A 74 2.62 -18.12 0.22
CA MET A 74 1.83 -17.97 1.43
C MET A 74 0.51 -17.24 1.17
N PRO A 75 -0.49 -17.39 2.06
CA PRO A 75 -1.76 -16.70 1.93
C PRO A 75 -1.66 -15.25 2.41
N PHE A 76 -2.24 -14.33 1.64
CA PHE A 76 -2.46 -12.94 2.04
C PHE A 76 -3.94 -12.61 2.05
N LEU A 77 -4.40 -11.89 3.08
CA LEU A 77 -5.74 -11.32 3.07
C LEU A 77 -5.86 -10.29 1.95
N VAL A 78 -6.97 -10.32 1.22
CA VAL A 78 -7.31 -9.30 0.23
C VAL A 78 -8.42 -8.40 0.77
N ALA A 79 -8.20 -7.09 0.73
CA ALA A 79 -9.20 -6.12 1.11
C ALA A 79 -10.44 -6.23 0.20
N ARG A 80 -11.64 -6.05 0.78
CA ARG A 80 -12.92 -6.29 0.07
C ARG A 80 -13.12 -5.46 -1.20
N ASN A 81 -12.47 -4.30 -1.27
CA ASN A 81 -12.55 -3.36 -2.39
C ASN A 81 -11.50 -3.61 -3.48
N VAL A 82 -10.61 -4.60 -3.31
CA VAL A 82 -9.60 -4.94 -4.33
C VAL A 82 -10.22 -5.90 -5.35
N PRO A 83 -10.35 -5.48 -6.62
CA PRO A 83 -10.97 -6.31 -7.65
C PRO A 83 -10.03 -7.45 -8.08
N LEU A 84 -10.58 -8.67 -8.15
CA LEU A 84 -9.88 -9.86 -8.67
C LEU A 84 -10.43 -10.36 -10.01
N ARG A 85 -11.43 -9.67 -10.58
CA ARG A 85 -11.93 -9.94 -11.93
C ARG A 85 -10.72 -9.89 -12.87
N ASP A 86 -10.51 -10.92 -13.68
CA ASP A 86 -9.39 -11.05 -14.64
C ASP A 86 -8.03 -11.49 -14.05
N ILE A 87 -7.95 -11.77 -12.75
CA ILE A 87 -6.82 -12.47 -12.14
C ILE A 87 -7.13 -13.96 -12.10
N LYS A 88 -6.16 -14.79 -12.49
CA LYS A 88 -6.23 -16.26 -12.43
C LYS A 88 -4.92 -16.85 -11.92
N PRO A 89 -4.93 -18.11 -11.44
CA PRO A 89 -3.70 -18.85 -11.16
C PRO A 89 -2.71 -18.78 -12.33
N GLY A 90 -1.44 -18.58 -12.00
CA GLY A 90 -0.35 -18.39 -12.96
C GLY A 90 -0.12 -16.95 -13.42
N ASP A 91 -1.07 -16.03 -13.18
CA ASP A 91 -0.84 -14.62 -13.50
C ASP A 91 0.23 -14.03 -12.59
N LYS A 92 1.08 -13.17 -13.17
CA LYS A 92 2.03 -12.34 -12.43
C LYS A 92 1.34 -11.05 -12.05
N ILE A 93 1.45 -10.66 -10.78
CA ILE A 93 0.82 -9.45 -10.25
C ILE A 93 1.82 -8.65 -9.43
N GLU A 94 1.58 -7.36 -9.33
CA GLU A 94 2.16 -6.48 -8.33
C GLU A 94 1.05 -6.06 -7.37
N VAL A 95 1.31 -6.15 -6.08
CA VAL A 95 0.36 -5.84 -5.02
C VAL A 95 0.92 -4.74 -4.12
N ILE A 96 0.01 -3.98 -3.53
CA ILE A 96 0.30 -3.13 -2.39
C ILE A 96 -0.01 -3.96 -1.15
N LEU A 97 1.03 -4.40 -0.44
CA LEU A 97 0.92 -5.11 0.82
C LEU A 97 0.99 -4.09 1.96
N HIS A 98 -0.14 -3.86 2.61
CA HIS A 98 -0.23 -3.01 3.79
C HIS A 98 0.04 -3.82 5.05
N VAL A 99 0.95 -3.35 5.90
CA VAL A 99 1.30 -3.97 7.17
C VAL A 99 1.13 -2.97 8.32
N ASP A 100 0.10 -3.15 9.13
CA ASP A 100 -0.12 -2.44 10.39
C ASP A 100 -0.25 -3.45 11.53
N TRP A 101 0.84 -3.67 12.27
CA TRP A 101 0.89 -4.65 13.37
C TRP A 101 -0.09 -4.37 14.53
N GLN A 102 -0.71 -3.18 14.56
CA GLN A 102 -1.72 -2.75 15.54
C GLN A 102 -3.16 -2.84 15.00
N ALA A 103 -3.35 -3.21 13.73
CA ALA A 103 -4.67 -3.40 13.14
C ALA A 103 -5.19 -4.83 13.34
N ASP A 104 -6.52 -5.00 13.32
CA ASP A 104 -7.17 -6.33 13.33
C ASP A 104 -6.72 -7.19 12.14
N ARG A 105 -6.45 -6.55 11.01
CA ARG A 105 -5.89 -7.14 9.80
C ARG A 105 -4.47 -6.63 9.61
N ALA A 106 -3.53 -7.28 10.29
CA ALA A 106 -2.17 -6.78 10.36
C ALA A 106 -1.42 -6.80 9.02
N VAL A 107 -1.79 -7.70 8.10
CA VAL A 107 -1.18 -7.86 6.78
C VAL A 107 -2.31 -8.04 5.76
N GLU A 108 -2.46 -7.10 4.84
CA GLU A 108 -3.56 -7.08 3.87
C GLU A 108 -3.12 -6.50 2.52
N ILE A 109 -3.54 -7.12 1.42
CA ILE A 109 -3.41 -6.57 0.08
C ILE A 109 -4.51 -5.52 -0.12
N THR A 110 -4.10 -4.27 -0.32
CA THR A 110 -5.01 -3.11 -0.46
C THR A 110 -5.11 -2.60 -1.90
N GLY A 111 -4.27 -3.12 -2.80
CA GLY A 111 -4.32 -2.85 -4.22
C GLY A 111 -3.53 -3.88 -5.00
N LEU A 112 -3.87 -4.06 -6.26
CA LEU A 112 -3.08 -4.89 -7.17
C LEU A 112 -3.20 -4.43 -8.61
N ARG A 113 -2.24 -4.86 -9.42
CA ARG A 113 -2.30 -4.80 -10.87
C ARG A 113 -1.67 -6.04 -11.48
N LYS A 114 -2.15 -6.41 -12.66
CA LYS A 114 -1.55 -7.48 -13.46
C LYS A 114 -0.25 -7.02 -14.10
N LEU A 115 0.73 -7.91 -14.17
CA LEU A 115 2.00 -7.71 -14.88
C LEU A 115 1.96 -8.39 -16.25
N ALA A 116 2.91 -8.02 -17.11
CA ALA A 116 3.08 -8.68 -18.40
C ALA A 116 3.41 -10.18 -18.18
N PRO A 117 2.89 -11.11 -19.02
CA PRO A 117 3.13 -12.54 -18.84
C PRO A 117 4.62 -12.93 -18.86
N ASP A 118 5.43 -12.22 -19.63
CA ASP A 118 6.88 -12.42 -19.79
C ASP A 118 7.71 -11.69 -18.73
N GLN A 119 7.10 -10.87 -17.87
CA GLN A 119 7.78 -10.20 -16.76
C GLN A 119 8.57 -11.21 -15.93
N LYS A 120 9.88 -11.06 -15.84
CA LYS A 120 10.69 -11.92 -14.97
C LYS A 120 10.43 -11.54 -13.52
N LEU A 121 10.28 -12.56 -12.68
CA LEU A 121 10.22 -12.47 -11.23
C LEU A 121 11.52 -13.04 -10.65
N ASP A 122 11.95 -12.48 -9.52
CA ASP A 122 13.14 -12.86 -8.76
C ASP A 122 12.72 -13.53 -7.44
N PHE A 123 12.73 -14.87 -7.46
CA PHE A 123 12.41 -15.70 -6.30
C PHE A 123 13.70 -16.10 -5.58
N ARG A 124 14.09 -15.30 -4.59
CA ARG A 124 15.33 -15.46 -3.82
C ARG A 124 15.09 -15.31 -2.32
N ALA A 125 16.12 -15.56 -1.52
CA ALA A 125 16.16 -15.13 -0.13
C ALA A 125 16.21 -13.60 -0.05
N ALA A 126 15.69 -13.03 1.04
CA ALA A 126 15.81 -11.62 1.34
C ALA A 126 17.26 -11.25 1.68
N HIS A 127 17.65 -10.02 1.33
CA HIS A 127 18.94 -9.43 1.68
C HIS A 127 18.70 -8.15 2.47
N PRO A 128 18.42 -8.24 3.79
CA PRO A 128 18.04 -7.09 4.58
C PRO A 128 19.18 -6.08 4.66
N PRO A 129 18.90 -4.78 4.56
CA PRO A 129 19.94 -3.76 4.63
C PRO A 129 20.70 -3.87 5.96
N GLY A 130 22.02 -3.93 5.87
CA GLY A 130 22.90 -4.03 7.05
C GLY A 130 23.12 -5.45 7.59
N LYS A 131 22.54 -6.48 6.97
CA LYS A 131 22.95 -7.88 7.18
C LYS A 131 23.84 -8.31 5.98
N PRO A 132 25.04 -8.87 6.21
CA PRO A 132 25.97 -9.26 5.15
C PRO A 132 25.48 -10.45 4.32
#